data_AF-A0A7M2J5Z6-F1
#
_entry.id   AF-A0A7M2J5Z6-F1
#
_cell.length_a   1.000
_cell.length_b   1.000
_cell.length_c   1.000
_cell.angle_alpha   90.00
_cell.angle_beta   90.00
_cell.angle_gamma   90.00
#
_symmetry.space_group_name_H-M   'P 1'
#
loop_
_entity.id
_entity.type
_entity.pdbx_description
1 polymer ?
#
loop_
_entity_poly.entity_id
_entity_poly.type
_entity_poly.pdbx_seq_one_letter_code
_entity_poly.pdbx_strand_id
1 'polypeptide(L)'
;MAHLVEQMAYVGAAPWHGLGSRLSPKQPLEVWQQEAGMNWSIQESPVHFKADSIGHLGSIHSFPDQKVLYRSDTKSPLSVVSKRYQVVQPREVLEFYRDLTEVSGYELETAGVLKGGRKFWALARTGQTTALKGNDQVNGYLLLATSCDGTLATTATPTTVRVVCNNTLTIALDGTTKAIKVPHNTRFDPDAVKRQLGIAVSQWDAFMHRMRVLSERRVHWHEAMGFFMSVLCDASSNSPLPAVLPNERALRKVQCLYEGQGRGSTLESAHGTAWGLLNAVTEYVDHERRARSTEYRMDSAWFGQGAQIKQRALEAALQLTA
;
A
#
# COMPACT_ATOMS: atom_id res chain seq x y z
N MET A 1 -20.21 8.56 14.37
CA MET A 1 -20.64 7.62 13.33
C MET A 1 -19.42 6.85 12.87
N ALA A 2 -19.40 5.52 13.09
CA ALA A 2 -18.28 4.67 12.72
C ALA A 2 -18.05 4.78 11.21
N HIS A 3 -16.89 5.29 10.81
CA HIS A 3 -16.52 5.37 9.40
C HIS A 3 -16.42 3.94 8.88
N LEU A 4 -17.43 3.56 8.10
CA LEU A 4 -17.58 2.31 7.39
C LEU A 4 -16.25 1.99 6.72
N VAL A 5 -15.62 0.91 7.14
CA VAL A 5 -14.63 0.25 6.31
C VAL A 5 -15.42 -0.19 5.09
N GLU A 6 -15.17 0.45 3.96
CA GLU A 6 -15.74 -0.01 2.72
C GLU A 6 -15.25 -1.42 2.42
N GLN A 7 -16.09 -2.18 1.74
CA GLN A 7 -15.98 -3.63 1.63
C GLN A 7 -14.60 -4.05 1.11
N MET A 8 -14.07 -5.12 1.68
CA MET A 8 -12.85 -5.79 1.23
C MET A 8 -13.09 -7.29 1.28
N ALA A 9 -12.45 -8.03 0.39
CA ALA A 9 -12.44 -9.48 0.40
C ALA A 9 -11.02 -10.01 0.58
N TYR A 10 -10.88 -11.19 1.18
CA TYR A 10 -9.59 -11.82 1.39
C TYR A 10 -9.63 -13.35 1.39
N VAL A 11 -8.50 -13.98 1.05
CA VAL A 11 -8.25 -15.41 1.21
C VAL A 11 -7.17 -15.62 2.27
N GLY A 12 -7.25 -16.74 3.01
CA GLY A 12 -6.21 -17.13 3.96
C GLY A 12 -6.33 -16.44 5.31
N ALA A 13 -5.24 -15.87 5.80
CA ALA A 13 -5.19 -15.14 7.06
C ALA A 13 -5.91 -13.80 6.92
N ALA A 14 -6.66 -13.40 7.94
CA ALA A 14 -7.37 -12.13 7.90
C ALA A 14 -6.36 -10.97 7.81
N PRO A 15 -6.45 -10.12 6.77
CA PRO A 15 -5.59 -8.95 6.67
C PRO A 15 -6.04 -7.93 7.72
N TRP A 16 -5.08 -7.23 8.32
CA TRP A 16 -5.36 -6.17 9.30
C TRP A 16 -6.23 -6.70 10.46
N HIS A 17 -6.99 -5.84 11.16
CA HIS A 17 -7.78 -6.20 12.36
C HIS A 17 -9.02 -7.07 12.08
N GLY A 18 -8.95 -8.03 11.15
CA GLY A 18 -10.02 -9.01 10.90
C GLY A 18 -11.20 -8.49 10.08
N LEU A 19 -10.99 -7.47 9.26
CA LEU A 19 -12.06 -6.82 8.48
C LEU A 19 -12.19 -7.48 7.10
N GLY A 20 -13.42 -7.55 6.58
CA GLY A 20 -13.72 -8.01 5.22
C GLY A 20 -14.42 -9.37 5.12
N SER A 21 -14.82 -9.71 3.90
CA SER A 21 -15.40 -11.00 3.53
C SER A 21 -14.30 -12.02 3.28
N ARG A 22 -14.27 -13.09 4.09
CA ARG A 22 -13.37 -14.22 3.86
C ARG A 22 -13.88 -15.07 2.70
N LEU A 23 -13.02 -15.31 1.72
CA LEU A 23 -13.28 -16.17 0.57
C LEU A 23 -12.51 -17.49 0.69
N SER A 24 -13.05 -18.51 0.05
CA SER A 24 -12.29 -19.73 -0.26
C SER A 24 -11.18 -19.39 -1.28
N PRO A 25 -10.08 -20.17 -1.35
CA PRO A 25 -9.09 -19.99 -2.41
C PRO A 25 -9.68 -20.18 -3.81
N LYS A 26 -9.05 -19.56 -4.81
CA LYS A 26 -9.35 -19.72 -6.26
C LYS A 26 -10.81 -19.41 -6.64
N GLN A 27 -11.44 -18.47 -5.95
CA GLN A 27 -12.76 -17.97 -6.35
C GLN A 27 -12.69 -17.17 -7.66
N PRO A 28 -13.73 -17.23 -8.49
CA PRO A 28 -13.79 -16.48 -9.74
C PRO A 28 -13.85 -14.96 -9.47
N LEU A 29 -13.40 -14.14 -10.43
CA LEU A 29 -13.30 -12.69 -10.26
C LEU A 29 -14.65 -12.01 -10.01
N GLU A 30 -15.75 -12.62 -10.40
CA GLU A 30 -17.11 -12.13 -10.16
C GLU A 30 -17.46 -12.17 -8.67
N VAL A 31 -17.00 -13.20 -7.94
CA VAL A 31 -17.14 -13.29 -6.47
C VAL A 31 -16.27 -12.21 -5.82
N TRP A 32 -15.05 -12.01 -6.30
CA TRP A 32 -14.20 -10.90 -5.84
C TRP A 32 -14.84 -9.54 -6.05
N GLN A 33 -15.44 -9.29 -7.23
CA GLN A 33 -16.13 -8.04 -7.51
C GLN A 33 -17.24 -7.75 -6.49
N GLN A 34 -18.03 -8.76 -6.15
CA GLN A 34 -19.12 -8.61 -5.19
C GLN A 34 -18.59 -8.40 -3.76
N GLU A 35 -17.73 -9.31 -3.29
CA GLU A 35 -17.31 -9.36 -1.89
C GLU A 35 -16.30 -8.27 -1.53
N ALA A 36 -15.51 -7.79 -2.50
CA ALA A 36 -14.63 -6.63 -2.33
C ALA A 36 -15.35 -5.29 -2.52
N GLY A 37 -16.67 -5.28 -2.76
CA GLY A 37 -17.45 -4.06 -3.00
C GLY A 37 -17.05 -3.30 -4.27
N MET A 38 -16.65 -4.02 -5.30
CA MET A 38 -16.21 -3.50 -6.61
C MET A 38 -17.22 -3.76 -7.73
N ASN A 39 -18.37 -4.38 -7.44
CA ASN A 39 -19.43 -4.72 -8.41
C ASN A 39 -20.32 -3.52 -8.75
N TRP A 40 -19.71 -2.47 -9.28
CA TRP A 40 -20.36 -1.25 -9.77
C TRP A 40 -19.44 -0.58 -10.78
N SER A 41 -19.97 0.42 -11.50
CA SER A 41 -19.23 1.17 -12.51
C SER A 41 -19.21 2.66 -12.18
N ILE A 42 -18.10 3.30 -12.50
CA ILE A 42 -17.98 4.75 -12.45
C ILE A 42 -18.68 5.31 -13.67
N GLN A 43 -19.71 6.12 -13.44
CA GLN A 43 -20.41 6.89 -14.45
C GLN A 43 -19.94 8.34 -14.42
N GLU A 44 -20.07 9.03 -15.56
CA GLU A 44 -19.73 10.44 -15.69
C GLU A 44 -20.93 11.28 -16.08
N SER A 45 -20.94 12.54 -15.64
CA SER A 45 -21.95 13.53 -16.03
C SER A 45 -21.36 14.94 -16.07
N PRO A 46 -21.95 15.89 -16.83
CA PRO A 46 -21.55 17.29 -16.79
C PRO A 46 -21.62 17.88 -15.37
N VAL A 47 -20.67 18.76 -15.04
CA VAL A 47 -20.73 19.53 -13.80
C VAL A 47 -21.70 20.69 -13.96
N HIS A 48 -22.66 20.79 -13.04
CA HIS A 48 -23.50 21.97 -12.87
C HIS A 48 -23.28 22.58 -11.48
N PHE A 49 -23.23 23.91 -11.40
CA PHE A 49 -23.13 24.64 -10.14
C PHE A 49 -24.20 25.74 -10.06
N LYS A 50 -24.59 26.10 -8.85
CA LYS A 50 -25.54 27.19 -8.62
C LYS A 50 -24.77 28.48 -8.36
N ALA A 51 -25.14 29.55 -9.07
CA ALA A 51 -24.68 30.91 -8.80
C ALA A 51 -25.87 31.80 -8.46
N ASP A 52 -25.60 32.96 -7.86
CA ASP A 52 -26.57 33.98 -7.42
C ASP A 52 -27.54 33.51 -6.30
N SER A 53 -27.57 34.27 -5.20
CA SER A 53 -28.40 34.00 -4.01
C SER A 53 -29.70 34.82 -3.97
N ILE A 54 -30.15 35.37 -5.10
CA ILE A 54 -31.37 36.20 -5.15
C ILE A 54 -32.55 35.31 -5.59
N GLY A 55 -33.28 34.78 -4.62
CA GLY A 55 -34.49 33.96 -4.81
C GLY A 55 -34.33 32.48 -4.44
N HIS A 56 -35.43 31.73 -4.46
CA HIS A 56 -35.47 30.31 -4.04
C HIS A 56 -34.83 29.33 -5.03
N LEU A 57 -34.51 29.76 -6.26
CA LEU A 57 -33.74 29.00 -7.24
C LEU A 57 -32.64 29.90 -7.83
N GLY A 58 -31.40 29.77 -7.34
CA GLY A 58 -30.22 30.37 -8.00
C GLY A 58 -30.05 29.87 -9.43
N SER A 59 -29.32 30.62 -10.25
CA SER A 59 -29.04 30.29 -11.65
C SER A 59 -28.15 29.04 -11.75
N ILE A 60 -28.48 28.10 -12.64
CA ILE A 60 -27.70 26.87 -12.87
C ILE A 60 -26.72 27.12 -14.02
N HIS A 61 -25.43 27.02 -13.72
CA HIS A 61 -24.34 27.16 -14.68
C HIS A 61 -23.66 25.81 -14.92
N SER A 62 -23.03 25.66 -16.08
CA SER A 62 -22.26 24.46 -16.43
C SER A 62 -20.77 24.75 -16.36
N PHE A 63 -19.96 23.77 -15.94
CA PHE A 63 -18.50 23.83 -16.02
C PHE A 63 -17.98 22.83 -17.07
N PRO A 64 -17.92 23.20 -18.36
CA PRO A 64 -17.75 22.26 -19.47
C PRO A 64 -16.41 21.53 -19.52
N ASP A 65 -15.38 22.07 -18.86
CA ASP A 65 -14.04 21.47 -18.79
C ASP A 65 -13.90 20.41 -17.69
N GLN A 66 -14.95 20.22 -16.89
CA GLN A 66 -15.00 19.28 -15.77
C GLN A 66 -16.18 18.30 -15.94
N LYS A 67 -16.04 17.13 -15.35
CA LYS A 67 -17.09 16.11 -15.24
C LYS A 67 -17.18 15.59 -13.82
N VAL A 68 -18.39 15.28 -13.37
CA VAL A 68 -18.64 14.57 -12.11
C VAL A 68 -18.53 13.08 -12.38
N LEU A 69 -17.76 12.39 -11.56
CA LEU A 69 -17.75 10.94 -11.47
C LEU A 69 -18.64 10.50 -10.31
N TYR A 70 -19.46 9.48 -10.52
CA TYR A 70 -20.37 8.94 -9.51
C TYR A 70 -20.56 7.44 -9.67
N ARG A 71 -21.01 6.76 -8.61
CA ARG A 71 -21.23 5.31 -8.65
C ARG A 71 -22.54 4.97 -9.37
N SER A 72 -22.54 3.94 -10.21
CA SER A 72 -23.74 3.49 -10.92
C SER A 72 -24.82 2.91 -10.00
N ASP A 73 -24.43 2.31 -8.87
CA ASP A 73 -25.31 1.60 -7.94
C ASP A 73 -26.09 2.54 -7.00
N THR A 74 -25.40 3.45 -6.35
CA THR A 74 -25.91 4.32 -5.28
C THR A 74 -26.12 5.75 -5.72
N LYS A 75 -25.60 6.11 -6.91
CA LYS A 75 -25.50 7.49 -7.40
C LYS A 75 -24.67 8.41 -6.51
N SER A 76 -23.88 7.84 -5.59
CA SER A 76 -23.02 8.61 -4.71
C SER A 76 -21.94 9.32 -5.51
N PRO A 77 -21.71 10.63 -5.28
CA PRO A 77 -20.66 11.37 -5.96
C PRO A 77 -19.29 10.88 -5.50
N LEU A 78 -18.36 10.73 -6.45
CA LEU A 78 -16.99 10.30 -6.20
C LEU A 78 -16.03 11.48 -6.27
N SER A 79 -15.98 12.17 -7.42
CA SER A 79 -15.09 13.32 -7.61
C SER A 79 -15.53 14.20 -8.76
N VAL A 80 -15.01 15.42 -8.81
CA VAL A 80 -15.03 16.28 -9.99
C VAL A 80 -13.64 16.27 -10.60
N VAL A 81 -13.55 15.90 -11.88
CA VAL A 81 -12.27 15.74 -12.59
C VAL A 81 -12.32 16.43 -13.94
N SER A 82 -11.15 16.71 -14.51
CA SER A 82 -11.10 17.30 -15.86
C SER A 82 -11.77 16.39 -16.88
N LYS A 83 -12.31 16.99 -17.95
CA LYS A 83 -12.92 16.25 -19.07
C LYS A 83 -11.96 15.23 -19.70
N ARG A 84 -10.66 15.47 -19.63
CA ARG A 84 -9.59 14.60 -20.17
C ARG A 84 -9.26 13.40 -19.28
N TYR A 85 -9.78 13.36 -18.05
CA TYR A 85 -9.50 12.28 -17.10
C TYR A 85 -9.96 10.93 -17.66
N GLN A 86 -9.02 10.00 -17.74
CA GLN A 86 -9.20 8.61 -18.12
C GLN A 86 -9.52 7.79 -16.87
N VAL A 87 -10.77 7.36 -16.78
CA VAL A 87 -11.27 6.55 -15.68
C VAL A 87 -10.81 5.11 -15.88
N VAL A 88 -10.27 4.52 -14.83
CA VAL A 88 -10.10 3.07 -14.71
C VAL A 88 -11.25 2.54 -13.87
N GLN A 89 -11.99 1.57 -14.38
CA GLN A 89 -13.14 0.97 -13.71
C GLN A 89 -12.67 0.01 -12.62
N PRO A 90 -13.45 -0.16 -11.52
CA PRO A 90 -13.13 -1.16 -10.48
C PRO A 90 -12.94 -2.56 -11.06
N ARG A 91 -13.78 -2.96 -12.02
CA ARG A 91 -13.64 -4.23 -12.73
C ARG A 91 -12.29 -4.38 -13.45
N GLU A 92 -11.77 -3.33 -14.08
CA GLU A 92 -10.48 -3.37 -14.80
C GLU A 92 -9.31 -3.67 -13.86
N VAL A 93 -9.39 -3.27 -12.58
CA VAL A 93 -8.38 -3.60 -11.56
C VAL A 93 -8.34 -5.09 -11.26
N LEU A 94 -9.51 -5.75 -11.18
CA LEU A 94 -9.57 -7.19 -10.94
C LEU A 94 -9.22 -7.98 -12.20
N GLU A 95 -9.74 -7.56 -13.36
CA GLU A 95 -9.46 -8.20 -14.66
C GLU A 95 -7.97 -8.15 -15.03
N PHE A 96 -7.23 -7.15 -14.56
CA PHE A 96 -5.78 -7.10 -14.71
C PHE A 96 -5.09 -8.38 -14.21
N TYR A 97 -5.62 -9.02 -13.17
CA TYR A 97 -5.05 -10.22 -12.58
C TYR A 97 -5.47 -11.53 -13.27
N ARG A 98 -6.48 -11.53 -14.15
CA ARG A 98 -7.01 -12.76 -14.77
C ARG A 98 -5.89 -13.62 -15.37
N ASP A 99 -5.17 -13.07 -16.35
CA ASP A 99 -4.08 -13.80 -17.01
C ASP A 99 -2.91 -14.12 -16.07
N LEU A 100 -2.65 -13.25 -15.09
CA LEU A 100 -1.59 -13.49 -14.10
C LEU A 100 -1.93 -14.70 -13.23
N THR A 101 -3.20 -14.86 -12.85
CA THR A 101 -3.68 -15.99 -12.05
C THR A 101 -3.84 -17.27 -12.87
N GLU A 102 -4.25 -17.16 -14.13
CA GLU A 102 -4.50 -18.32 -15.00
C GLU A 102 -3.20 -18.89 -15.58
N VAL A 103 -2.21 -18.04 -15.88
CA VAL A 103 -1.02 -18.44 -16.65
C VAL A 103 0.28 -18.30 -15.86
N SER A 104 0.37 -17.32 -14.95
CA SER A 104 1.64 -16.98 -14.27
C SER A 104 1.72 -17.51 -12.83
N GLY A 105 0.73 -18.28 -12.38
CA GLY A 105 0.69 -18.87 -11.04
C GLY A 105 0.47 -17.86 -9.92
N TYR A 106 -0.03 -16.66 -10.23
CA TYR A 106 -0.36 -15.67 -9.21
C TYR A 106 -1.65 -16.11 -8.50
N GLU A 107 -1.79 -15.72 -7.24
CA GLU A 107 -3.00 -15.99 -6.47
C GLU A 107 -3.53 -14.68 -5.90
N LEU A 108 -4.76 -14.31 -6.28
CA LEU A 108 -5.43 -13.14 -5.73
C LEU A 108 -5.73 -13.40 -4.25
N GLU A 109 -5.21 -12.56 -3.35
CA GLU A 109 -5.33 -12.78 -1.91
C GLU A 109 -6.17 -11.73 -1.20
N THR A 110 -6.13 -10.47 -1.63
CA THR A 110 -6.96 -9.41 -1.05
C THR A 110 -7.34 -8.36 -2.09
N ALA A 111 -8.54 -7.79 -1.97
CA ALA A 111 -8.98 -6.68 -2.79
C ALA A 111 -10.01 -5.83 -2.04
N GLY A 112 -10.16 -4.57 -2.43
CA GLY A 112 -11.15 -3.72 -1.80
C GLY A 112 -11.20 -2.30 -2.34
N VAL A 113 -12.10 -1.54 -1.72
CA VAL A 113 -12.31 -0.11 -1.95
C VAL A 113 -11.93 0.70 -0.72
N LEU A 114 -11.49 1.94 -0.94
CA LEU A 114 -11.21 2.91 0.11
C LEU A 114 -11.79 4.28 -0.26
N LYS A 115 -11.95 5.12 0.77
CA LYS A 115 -12.26 6.54 0.70
C LYS A 115 -13.61 6.85 0.07
N GLY A 116 -14.66 6.10 0.34
CA GLY A 116 -15.97 6.37 -0.27
C GLY A 116 -16.12 5.78 -1.68
N GLY A 117 -15.32 4.78 -2.05
CA GLY A 117 -15.21 4.21 -3.40
C GLY A 117 -14.27 5.00 -4.30
N ARG A 118 -13.54 5.99 -3.76
CA ARG A 118 -12.64 6.85 -4.54
C ARG A 118 -11.32 6.16 -4.90
N LYS A 119 -10.92 5.13 -4.15
CA LYS A 119 -9.75 4.31 -4.43
C LYS A 119 -10.12 2.84 -4.46
N PHE A 120 -9.49 2.09 -5.35
CA PHE A 120 -9.72 0.67 -5.52
C PHE A 120 -8.38 -0.02 -5.74
N TRP A 121 -8.24 -1.21 -5.17
CA TRP A 121 -6.98 -1.92 -5.14
C TRP A 121 -7.19 -3.43 -5.08
N ALA A 122 -6.18 -4.16 -5.53
CA ALA A 122 -6.10 -5.61 -5.38
C ALA A 122 -4.63 -6.03 -5.22
N LEU A 123 -4.42 -7.12 -4.50
CA LEU A 123 -3.12 -7.65 -4.13
C LEU A 123 -3.10 -9.15 -4.41
N ALA A 124 -2.16 -9.56 -5.26
CA ALA A 124 -1.95 -10.97 -5.59
C ALA A 124 -0.57 -11.43 -5.18
N ARG A 125 -0.47 -12.64 -4.63
CA ARG A 125 0.78 -13.33 -4.36
C ARG A 125 1.38 -13.81 -5.68
N THR A 126 2.69 -13.61 -5.87
CA THR A 126 3.37 -13.91 -7.15
C THR A 126 3.90 -15.35 -7.23
N GLY A 127 3.74 -16.15 -6.18
CA GLY A 127 4.38 -17.46 -6.02
C GLY A 127 5.83 -17.39 -5.56
N GLN A 128 6.47 -16.22 -5.59
CA GLN A 128 7.83 -16.04 -5.08
C GLN A 128 7.83 -16.11 -3.55
N THR A 129 8.75 -16.91 -3.01
CA THR A 129 8.92 -17.09 -1.56
C THR A 129 10.39 -17.27 -1.23
N THR A 130 10.83 -16.76 -0.09
CA THR A 130 12.18 -16.96 0.41
C THR A 130 12.14 -17.01 1.93
N ALA A 131 12.81 -18.01 2.50
CA ALA A 131 13.03 -18.10 3.94
C ALA A 131 14.38 -17.48 4.31
N LEU A 132 14.38 -16.55 5.27
CA LEU A 132 15.58 -16.08 5.95
C LEU A 132 15.92 -17.02 7.12
N LYS A 133 17.03 -16.73 7.80
CA LYS A 133 17.52 -17.51 8.95
C LYS A 133 16.42 -17.72 10.01
N GLY A 134 16.32 -18.93 10.56
CA GLY A 134 15.25 -19.28 11.49
C GLY A 134 13.88 -19.50 10.84
N ASN A 135 13.84 -19.80 9.53
CA ASN A 135 12.61 -20.03 8.74
C ASN A 135 11.66 -18.81 8.74
N ASP A 136 12.22 -17.60 8.73
CA ASP A 136 11.47 -16.36 8.63
C ASP A 136 11.05 -16.12 7.18
N GLN A 137 9.79 -16.43 6.85
CA GLN A 137 9.27 -16.45 5.48
C GLN A 137 8.86 -15.07 4.99
N VAL A 138 9.32 -14.73 3.78
CA VAL A 138 8.96 -13.53 3.03
C VAL A 138 8.40 -13.94 1.67
N ASN A 139 7.20 -13.45 1.36
CA ASN A 139 6.47 -13.75 0.13
C ASN A 139 6.45 -12.53 -0.79
N GLY A 140 6.52 -12.76 -2.11
CA GLY A 140 6.39 -11.75 -3.14
C GLY A 140 4.94 -11.50 -3.54
N TYR A 141 4.61 -10.23 -3.77
CA TYR A 141 3.27 -9.76 -4.10
C TYR A 141 3.30 -8.68 -5.17
N LEU A 142 2.17 -8.52 -5.85
CA LEU A 142 1.90 -7.44 -6.79
C LEU A 142 0.63 -6.69 -6.35
N LEU A 143 0.80 -5.43 -5.95
CA LEU A 143 -0.28 -4.51 -5.63
C LEU A 143 -0.63 -3.68 -6.87
N LEU A 144 -1.89 -3.70 -7.30
CA LEU A 144 -2.43 -2.74 -8.27
C LEU A 144 -3.43 -1.87 -7.53
N ALA A 145 -3.25 -0.55 -7.60
CA ALA A 145 -4.15 0.41 -6.99
C ALA A 145 -4.33 1.63 -7.86
N THR A 146 -5.49 2.26 -7.77
CA THR A 146 -5.82 3.48 -8.53
C THR A 146 -6.85 4.32 -7.78
N SER A 147 -7.07 5.54 -8.27
CA SER A 147 -8.11 6.44 -7.77
C SER A 147 -8.96 7.01 -8.89
N CYS A 148 -10.19 7.39 -8.58
CA CYS A 148 -11.02 8.19 -9.48
C CYS A 148 -11.00 9.69 -9.12
N ASP A 149 -10.32 10.09 -8.05
CA ASP A 149 -10.22 11.48 -7.60
C ASP A 149 -8.89 12.15 -7.97
N GLY A 150 -8.01 11.45 -8.67
CA GLY A 150 -6.69 11.92 -9.09
C GLY A 150 -5.63 11.92 -7.99
N THR A 151 -5.94 11.45 -6.78
CA THR A 151 -4.97 11.40 -5.66
C THR A 151 -3.94 10.28 -5.80
N LEU A 152 -4.20 9.30 -6.66
CA LEU A 152 -3.31 8.17 -6.95
C LEU A 152 -3.46 7.80 -8.43
N ALA A 153 -2.35 7.83 -9.18
CA ALA A 153 -2.30 7.26 -10.53
C ALA A 153 -2.52 5.74 -10.49
N THR A 154 -2.99 5.13 -11.57
CA THR A 154 -3.07 3.66 -11.66
C THR A 154 -1.67 3.08 -11.56
N THR A 155 -1.37 2.43 -10.45
CA THR A 155 -0.01 2.08 -10.05
C THR A 155 0.09 0.59 -9.73
N ALA A 156 0.94 -0.12 -10.47
CA ALA A 156 1.33 -1.49 -10.18
C ALA A 156 2.67 -1.50 -9.42
N THR A 157 2.69 -2.08 -8.23
CA THR A 157 3.82 -2.04 -7.30
C THR A 157 4.19 -3.44 -6.84
N PRO A 158 5.38 -3.95 -7.20
CA PRO A 158 5.95 -5.13 -6.55
C PRO A 158 6.18 -4.86 -5.06
N THR A 159 5.71 -5.76 -4.21
CA THR A 159 5.82 -5.65 -2.75
C THR A 159 6.13 -7.01 -2.13
N THR A 160 6.51 -7.02 -0.87
CA THR A 160 6.74 -8.22 -0.07
C THR A 160 5.86 -8.21 1.16
N VAL A 161 5.47 -9.40 1.61
CA VAL A 161 4.84 -9.56 2.92
C VAL A 161 5.67 -10.55 3.73
N ARG A 162 6.10 -10.13 4.91
CA ARG A 162 6.72 -11.02 5.89
C ARG A 162 5.63 -11.75 6.67
N VAL A 163 5.59 -13.07 6.54
CA VAL A 163 4.43 -13.90 6.93
C VAL A 163 4.11 -13.82 8.42
N VAL A 164 5.13 -13.82 9.28
CA VAL A 164 4.93 -13.86 10.75
C VAL A 164 4.27 -12.60 11.31
N CYS A 165 4.39 -11.46 10.60
CA CYS A 165 3.88 -10.18 11.06
C CYS A 165 2.84 -9.55 10.12
N ASN A 166 2.74 -10.02 8.88
CA ASN A 166 1.98 -9.43 7.77
C ASN A 166 2.36 -7.99 7.42
N ASN A 167 3.63 -7.62 7.65
CA ASN A 167 4.15 -6.31 7.26
C ASN A 167 4.30 -6.26 5.74
N THR A 168 3.71 -5.25 5.10
CA THR A 168 3.82 -5.04 3.66
C THR A 168 4.94 -4.05 3.36
N LEU A 169 5.99 -4.48 2.68
CA LEU A 169 7.12 -3.63 2.30
C LEU A 169 7.25 -3.57 0.77
N THR A 170 7.19 -2.37 0.22
CA THR A 170 7.43 -2.14 -1.21
C THR A 170 8.84 -2.56 -1.60
N ILE A 171 8.99 -3.26 -2.73
CA ILE A 171 10.31 -3.60 -3.27
C ILE A 171 10.87 -2.34 -3.94
N ALA A 172 11.95 -1.81 -3.37
CA ALA A 172 12.75 -0.76 -3.97
C ALA A 172 14.20 -1.21 -4.06
N LEU A 173 14.78 -1.12 -5.26
CA LEU A 173 16.20 -1.35 -5.48
C LEU A 173 16.86 -0.01 -5.84
N ASP A 174 18.01 0.24 -5.21
CA ASP A 174 18.84 1.43 -5.41
C ASP A 174 18.11 2.76 -5.16
N GLY A 175 17.22 2.77 -4.15
CA GLY A 175 16.39 3.94 -3.82
C GLY A 175 15.28 4.23 -4.84
N THR A 176 15.22 3.49 -5.95
CA THR A 176 14.18 3.65 -6.97
C THR A 176 13.07 2.62 -6.78
N THR A 177 11.89 3.09 -6.43
CA THR A 177 10.68 2.28 -6.47
C THR A 177 10.29 2.07 -7.94
N LYS A 178 10.42 0.85 -8.48
CA LYS A 178 9.98 0.53 -9.85
C LYS A 178 8.46 0.30 -9.96
N ALA A 179 7.69 1.06 -9.19
CA ALA A 179 6.24 1.08 -9.36
C ALA A 179 5.92 1.62 -10.76
N ILE A 180 5.14 0.85 -11.54
CA ILE A 180 4.70 1.27 -12.87
C ILE A 180 3.48 2.15 -12.67
N LYS A 181 3.59 3.42 -13.05
CA LYS A 181 2.53 4.44 -12.86
C LYS A 181 1.95 4.85 -14.20
N VAL A 182 0.64 4.70 -14.34
CA VAL A 182 -0.14 5.19 -15.47
C VAL A 182 -0.97 6.39 -15.01
N PRO A 183 -0.61 7.62 -15.39
CA PRO A 183 -1.34 8.82 -15.00
C PRO A 183 -2.71 8.87 -15.68
N HIS A 184 -3.70 9.51 -15.03
CA HIS A 184 -5.08 9.60 -15.52
C HIS A 184 -5.31 10.53 -16.70
N ASN A 185 -4.26 11.12 -17.29
CA ASN A 185 -4.34 11.75 -18.61
C ASN A 185 -4.05 10.75 -19.75
N THR A 186 -3.69 9.51 -19.42
CA THR A 186 -3.38 8.42 -20.34
C THR A 186 -4.34 7.26 -20.08
N ARG A 187 -4.74 6.54 -21.13
CA ARG A 187 -5.58 5.35 -20.99
C ARG A 187 -4.79 4.22 -20.33
N PHE A 188 -5.40 3.53 -19.37
CA PHE A 188 -4.82 2.34 -18.78
C PHE A 188 -4.80 1.20 -19.80
N ASP A 189 -3.61 0.65 -20.04
CA ASP A 189 -3.39 -0.52 -20.89
C ASP A 189 -2.79 -1.64 -20.00
N PRO A 190 -3.58 -2.66 -19.65
CA PRO A 190 -3.12 -3.73 -18.76
C PRO A 190 -1.97 -4.53 -19.37
N ASP A 191 -1.92 -4.70 -20.69
CA ASP A 191 -0.90 -5.51 -21.36
C ASP A 191 0.43 -4.77 -21.46
N ALA A 192 0.39 -3.45 -21.67
CA ALA A 192 1.58 -2.61 -21.54
C ALA A 192 2.17 -2.67 -20.12
N VAL A 193 1.31 -2.60 -19.09
CA VAL A 193 1.74 -2.68 -17.69
C VAL A 193 2.31 -4.07 -17.37
N LYS A 194 1.66 -5.16 -17.79
CA LYS A 194 2.15 -6.54 -17.61
C LYS A 194 3.51 -6.76 -18.29
N ARG A 195 3.71 -6.22 -19.51
CA ARG A 195 5.03 -6.30 -20.19
C ARG A 195 6.13 -5.58 -19.41
N GLN A 196 5.85 -4.38 -18.90
CA GLN A 196 6.79 -3.66 -18.05
C GLN A 196 7.06 -4.39 -16.73
N LEU A 197 6.05 -5.05 -16.15
CA LEU A 197 6.24 -5.90 -14.97
C LEU A 197 7.12 -7.10 -15.28
N GLY A 198 6.92 -7.79 -16.41
CA GLY A 198 7.75 -8.93 -16.82
C GLY A 198 9.25 -8.58 -16.90
N ILE A 199 9.57 -7.36 -17.34
CA ILE A 199 10.94 -6.82 -17.32
C ILE A 199 11.41 -6.57 -15.87
N ALA A 200 10.51 -6.14 -14.98
CA ALA A 200 10.78 -5.83 -13.58
C ALA A 200 10.84 -7.05 -12.63
N VAL A 201 10.20 -8.18 -12.94
CA VAL A 201 10.14 -9.40 -12.08
C VAL A 201 11.51 -10.06 -11.85
N SER A 202 12.54 -9.66 -12.60
CA SER A 202 13.95 -10.04 -12.43
C SER A 202 14.61 -9.55 -11.11
N GLN A 203 13.89 -8.83 -10.26
CA GLN A 203 14.46 -8.11 -9.11
C GLN A 203 14.24 -8.78 -7.76
N TRP A 204 13.42 -9.83 -7.69
CA TRP A 204 13.14 -10.56 -6.46
C TRP A 204 14.42 -11.07 -5.80
N ASP A 205 15.29 -11.73 -6.58
CA ASP A 205 16.51 -12.34 -6.06
C ASP A 205 17.50 -11.31 -5.50
N ALA A 206 17.67 -10.18 -6.21
CA ALA A 206 18.51 -9.08 -5.76
C ALA A 206 17.97 -8.42 -4.49
N PHE A 207 16.65 -8.23 -4.40
CA PHE A 207 16.00 -7.71 -3.20
C PHE A 207 16.19 -8.65 -2.02
N MET A 208 15.89 -9.94 -2.18
CA MET A 208 16.03 -10.93 -1.11
C MET A 208 17.49 -11.17 -0.72
N HIS A 209 18.45 -11.00 -1.64
CA HIS A 209 19.87 -11.00 -1.29
C HIS A 209 20.21 -9.88 -0.30
N ARG A 210 19.75 -8.64 -0.54
CA ARG A 210 19.92 -7.53 0.40
C ARG A 210 19.26 -7.82 1.75
N MET A 211 18.06 -8.41 1.74
CA MET A 211 17.35 -8.75 2.99
C MET A 211 18.10 -9.82 3.80
N ARG A 212 18.75 -10.78 3.13
CA ARG A 212 19.65 -11.73 3.79
C ARG A 212 20.83 -11.03 4.47
N VAL A 213 21.50 -10.11 3.78
CA VAL A 213 22.60 -9.32 4.37
C VAL A 213 22.12 -8.53 5.60
N LEU A 214 20.95 -7.88 5.53
CA LEU A 214 20.36 -7.19 6.68
C LEU A 214 20.07 -8.13 7.85
N SER A 215 19.68 -9.38 7.58
CA SER A 215 19.40 -10.39 8.62
C SER A 215 20.65 -10.92 9.31
N GLU A 216 21.84 -10.72 8.71
CA GLU A 216 23.12 -11.15 9.25
C GLU A 216 23.86 -10.00 9.96
N ARG A 217 23.58 -8.74 9.59
CA ARG A 217 24.14 -7.55 10.23
C ARG A 217 23.57 -7.34 11.62
N ARG A 218 24.34 -7.70 12.65
CA ARG A 218 24.08 -7.34 14.06
C ARG A 218 24.12 -5.83 14.26
N VAL A 219 23.33 -5.29 15.18
CA VAL A 219 23.24 -3.85 15.42
C VAL A 219 23.45 -3.55 16.90
N HIS A 220 24.30 -2.58 17.21
CA HIS A 220 24.46 -2.10 18.59
C HIS A 220 23.36 -1.08 18.97
N TRP A 221 23.09 -0.96 20.27
CA TRP A 221 22.06 -0.08 20.81
C TRP A 221 22.11 1.37 20.28
N HIS A 222 23.31 1.96 20.19
CA HIS A 222 23.45 3.34 19.71
C HIS A 222 23.15 3.47 18.21
N GLU A 223 23.52 2.47 17.39
CA GLU A 223 23.16 2.41 15.97
C GLU A 223 21.65 2.29 15.79
N ALA A 224 20.98 1.46 16.60
CA ALA A 224 19.52 1.30 16.58
C ALA A 224 18.80 2.61 16.88
N MET A 225 19.23 3.34 17.91
CA MET A 225 18.64 4.64 18.25
C MET A 225 18.87 5.67 17.13
N GLY A 226 20.09 5.74 16.58
CA GLY A 226 20.41 6.60 15.44
C GLY A 226 19.53 6.30 14.22
N PHE A 227 19.33 5.02 13.91
CA PHE A 227 18.42 4.57 12.86
C PHE A 227 16.99 5.07 13.09
N PHE A 228 16.40 4.86 14.28
CA PHE A 228 15.03 5.27 14.54
C PHE A 228 14.85 6.79 14.48
N MET A 229 15.82 7.56 14.96
CA MET A 229 15.80 9.02 14.85
C MET A 229 15.85 9.50 13.40
N SER A 230 16.73 8.92 12.59
CA SER A 230 16.79 9.21 11.15
C SER A 230 15.45 8.93 10.48
N VAL A 231 14.88 7.74 10.69
CA VAL A 231 13.69 7.28 9.98
C VAL A 231 12.40 7.97 10.43
N LEU A 232 12.23 8.24 11.72
CA LEU A 232 10.98 8.78 12.29
C LEU A 232 11.00 10.29 12.50
N CYS A 233 12.18 10.90 12.60
CA CYS A 233 12.33 12.31 12.92
C CYS A 233 13.02 13.11 11.82
N ASP A 234 13.48 12.45 10.75
CA ASP A 234 14.29 13.07 9.69
C ASP A 234 15.54 13.77 10.24
N ALA A 235 16.05 13.26 11.37
CA ALA A 235 17.23 13.80 12.02
C ALA A 235 18.47 13.30 11.31
N SER A 236 19.38 14.21 10.95
CA SER A 236 20.69 13.80 10.44
C SER A 236 21.46 13.07 11.54
N SER A 237 22.19 12.01 11.17
CA SER A 237 23.00 11.20 12.11
C SER A 237 24.04 12.00 12.90
N ASN A 238 24.39 13.21 12.43
CA ASN A 238 25.38 14.11 13.03
C ASN A 238 24.77 15.31 13.76
N SER A 239 23.45 15.38 13.93
CA SER A 239 22.82 16.45 14.72
C SER A 239 22.86 16.11 16.23
N PRO A 240 23.19 17.08 17.10
CA PRO A 240 23.08 16.87 18.54
C PRO A 240 21.65 16.46 18.91
N LEU A 241 21.53 15.49 19.82
CA LEU A 241 20.24 15.02 20.34
C LEU A 241 19.41 16.22 20.81
N PRO A 242 18.22 16.46 20.25
CA PRO A 242 17.39 17.58 20.68
C PRO A 242 16.97 17.40 22.15
N ALA A 243 16.91 18.50 22.90
CA ALA A 243 16.51 18.48 24.31
C ALA A 243 15.09 17.91 24.55
N VAL A 244 14.23 17.95 23.53
CA VAL A 244 12.94 17.28 23.48
C VAL A 244 12.94 16.37 22.25
N LEU A 245 12.82 15.06 22.46
CA LEU A 245 12.77 14.10 21.36
C LEU A 245 11.49 14.29 20.54
N PRO A 246 11.58 14.69 19.25
CA PRO A 246 10.42 14.68 18.38
C PRO A 246 9.90 13.24 18.28
N ASN A 247 8.57 13.08 18.17
CA ASN A 247 7.93 11.77 18.02
C ASN A 247 8.29 10.73 19.11
N GLU A 248 8.58 11.15 20.34
CA GLU A 248 8.99 10.27 21.46
C GLU A 248 8.13 9.00 21.59
N ARG A 249 6.81 9.12 21.49
CA ARG A 249 5.89 7.96 21.56
C ARG A 249 6.13 6.95 20.44
N ALA A 250 6.41 7.43 19.23
CA ALA A 250 6.71 6.56 18.09
C ALA A 250 8.06 5.89 18.28
N LEU A 251 9.09 6.65 18.70
CA LEU A 251 10.43 6.12 19.00
C LEU A 251 10.38 5.02 20.05
N ARG A 252 9.74 5.26 21.20
CA ARG A 252 9.55 4.25 22.24
C ARG A 252 8.81 3.02 21.70
N LYS A 253 7.78 3.21 20.87
CA LYS A 253 7.01 2.08 20.32
C LYS A 253 7.84 1.23 19.36
N VAL A 254 8.57 1.81 18.41
CA VAL A 254 9.42 1.04 17.49
C VAL A 254 10.56 0.35 18.22
N GLN A 255 11.11 1.00 19.25
CA GLN A 255 12.13 0.38 20.10
C GLN A 255 11.57 -0.86 20.81
N CYS A 256 10.41 -0.77 21.46
CA CYS A 256 9.78 -1.92 22.09
C CYS A 256 9.49 -3.07 21.10
N LEU A 257 9.04 -2.73 19.88
CA LEU A 257 8.82 -3.73 18.83
C LEU A 257 10.13 -4.44 18.44
N TYR A 258 11.23 -3.69 18.32
CA TYR A 258 12.55 -4.23 18.03
C TYR A 258 13.10 -5.12 19.17
N GLU A 259 12.87 -4.72 20.42
CA GLU A 259 13.41 -5.37 21.63
C GLU A 259 12.64 -6.62 22.10
N GLY A 260 11.71 -7.15 21.31
CA GLY A 260 11.03 -8.41 21.65
C GLY A 260 9.50 -8.35 21.64
N GLN A 261 8.89 -7.16 21.58
CA GLN A 261 7.42 -7.05 21.54
C GLN A 261 6.85 -7.11 20.13
N GLY A 262 7.69 -7.02 19.09
CA GLY A 262 7.28 -7.10 17.70
C GLY A 262 7.02 -8.53 17.26
N ARG A 263 6.16 -8.70 16.26
CA ARG A 263 5.83 -10.03 15.73
C ARG A 263 7.07 -10.62 15.05
N GLY A 264 7.52 -11.76 15.59
CA GLY A 264 8.72 -12.43 15.10
C GLY A 264 10.02 -11.64 15.34
N SER A 265 10.04 -10.68 16.26
CA SER A 265 11.27 -9.95 16.62
C SER A 265 12.29 -10.82 17.35
N THR A 266 11.86 -11.94 17.92
CA THR A 266 12.73 -12.95 18.56
C THR A 266 13.30 -13.98 17.58
N LEU A 267 12.88 -13.96 16.31
CA LEU A 267 13.42 -14.85 15.28
C LEU A 267 14.90 -14.54 15.02
N GLU A 268 15.67 -15.57 14.64
CA GLU A 268 17.11 -15.44 14.46
C GLU A 268 17.50 -14.41 13.39
N SER A 269 16.71 -14.30 12.31
CA SER A 269 16.86 -13.28 11.27
C SER A 269 16.70 -11.85 11.78
N ALA A 270 15.89 -11.62 12.83
CA ALA A 270 15.41 -10.30 13.24
C ALA A 270 16.00 -9.83 14.57
N HIS A 271 16.17 -10.73 15.53
CA HIS A 271 16.59 -10.39 16.88
C HIS A 271 17.97 -9.71 16.88
N GLY A 272 18.03 -8.42 17.20
CA GLY A 272 19.29 -7.67 17.26
C GLY A 272 19.97 -7.45 15.91
N THR A 273 19.22 -7.47 14.79
CA THR A 273 19.76 -7.30 13.43
C THR A 273 19.19 -6.06 12.74
N ALA A 274 19.81 -5.64 11.62
CA ALA A 274 19.28 -4.56 10.79
C ALA A 274 17.94 -4.94 10.14
N TRP A 275 17.74 -6.22 9.82
CA TRP A 275 16.42 -6.74 9.43
C TRP A 275 15.38 -6.55 10.53
N GLY A 276 15.73 -6.75 11.79
CA GLY A 276 14.85 -6.47 12.93
C GLY A 276 14.44 -5.00 13.01
N LEU A 277 15.37 -4.06 12.78
CA LEU A 277 15.06 -2.62 12.77
C LEU A 277 14.04 -2.27 11.69
N LEU A 278 14.26 -2.77 10.48
CA LEU A 278 13.35 -2.57 9.35
C LEU A 278 11.96 -3.12 9.67
N ASN A 279 11.88 -4.33 10.24
CA ASN A 279 10.60 -4.95 10.61
C ASN A 279 9.88 -4.22 11.73
N ALA A 280 10.58 -3.68 12.73
CA ALA A 280 9.97 -2.89 13.78
C ALA A 280 9.31 -1.62 13.24
N VAL A 281 9.94 -0.95 12.26
CA VAL A 281 9.36 0.23 11.62
C VAL A 281 8.19 -0.13 10.71
N THR A 282 8.32 -1.17 9.88
CA THR A 282 7.22 -1.58 8.99
C THR A 282 6.01 -2.06 9.79
N GLU A 283 6.22 -2.82 10.86
CA GLU A 283 5.15 -3.24 11.79
C GLU A 283 4.49 -2.03 12.47
N TYR A 284 5.30 -1.05 12.91
CA TYR A 284 4.75 0.17 13.49
C TYR A 284 3.86 0.91 12.50
N VAL A 285 4.32 1.11 11.26
CA VAL A 285 3.56 1.82 10.22
C VAL A 285 2.26 1.09 9.89
N ASP A 286 2.33 -0.22 9.72
CA ASP A 286 1.21 -1.04 9.27
C ASP A 286 0.20 -1.26 10.42
N HIS A 287 0.65 -1.57 11.64
CA HIS A 287 -0.22 -2.06 12.70
C HIS A 287 -0.41 -1.12 13.89
N GLU A 288 0.58 -0.31 14.26
CA GLU A 288 0.59 0.38 15.56
C GLU A 288 0.42 1.91 15.45
N ARG A 289 0.72 2.50 14.28
CA ARG A 289 0.65 3.95 14.08
C ARG A 289 -0.79 4.43 14.23
N ARG A 290 -0.98 5.41 15.12
CA ARG A 290 -2.29 6.05 15.32
C ARG A 290 -2.78 6.66 14.02
N ALA A 291 -4.03 6.38 13.69
CA ALA A 291 -4.72 6.87 12.51
C ALA A 291 -6.18 7.12 12.85
N ARG A 292 -6.85 7.98 12.07
CA ARG A 292 -8.28 8.29 12.25
C ARG A 292 -9.18 7.07 12.04
N SER A 293 -8.76 6.15 11.18
CA SER A 293 -9.42 4.88 10.91
C SER A 293 -8.39 3.85 10.40
N THR A 294 -8.75 2.57 10.44
CA THR A 294 -7.94 1.49 9.86
C THR A 294 -7.71 1.70 8.36
N GLU A 295 -8.76 2.10 7.65
CA GLU A 295 -8.69 2.48 6.23
C GLU A 295 -7.67 3.61 5.98
N TYR A 296 -7.70 4.68 6.77
CA TYR A 296 -6.75 5.78 6.64
C TYR A 296 -5.31 5.30 6.88
N ARG A 297 -5.11 4.38 7.82
CA ARG A 297 -3.79 3.79 8.07
C ARG A 297 -3.30 3.00 6.86
N MET A 298 -4.13 2.14 6.30
CA MET A 298 -3.78 1.34 5.13
C MET A 298 -3.43 2.22 3.92
N ASP A 299 -4.28 3.22 3.62
CA ASP A 299 -4.02 4.22 2.58
C ASP A 299 -2.69 4.95 2.81
N SER A 300 -2.39 5.36 4.04
CA SER A 300 -1.11 6.00 4.39
C SER A 300 0.07 5.05 4.28
N ALA A 301 -0.09 3.79 4.70
CA ALA A 301 0.95 2.77 4.71
C ALA A 301 1.38 2.35 3.29
N TRP A 302 0.47 2.37 2.32
CA TRP A 302 0.79 2.03 0.93
C TRP A 302 1.08 3.24 0.04
N PHE A 303 0.37 4.37 0.22
CA PHE A 303 0.39 5.48 -0.75
C PHE A 303 0.75 6.84 -0.15
N GLY A 304 0.88 6.94 1.17
CA GLY A 304 1.11 8.22 1.85
C GLY A 304 2.41 8.27 2.65
N GLN A 305 2.38 9.03 3.74
CA GLN A 305 3.54 9.19 4.63
C GLN A 305 4.05 7.86 5.21
N GLY A 306 3.19 6.87 5.45
CA GLY A 306 3.61 5.56 5.91
C GLY A 306 4.51 4.85 4.90
N ALA A 307 4.17 4.90 3.61
CA ALA A 307 5.01 4.36 2.55
C ALA A 307 6.38 5.04 2.49
N GLN A 308 6.43 6.36 2.63
CA GLN A 308 7.69 7.13 2.69
C GLN A 308 8.54 6.74 3.90
N ILE A 309 7.94 6.55 5.07
CA ILE A 309 8.66 6.08 6.27
C ILE A 309 9.26 4.69 6.04
N LYS A 310 8.51 3.76 5.44
CA LYS A 310 9.00 2.41 5.13
C LYS A 310 10.14 2.43 4.10
N GLN A 311 10.05 3.30 3.10
CA GLN A 311 11.12 3.50 2.11
C GLN A 311 12.40 4.03 2.78
N ARG A 312 12.29 5.08 3.61
CA ARG A 312 13.43 5.60 4.37
C ARG A 312 14.01 4.56 5.33
N ALA A 313 13.17 3.75 5.96
CA ALA A 313 13.62 2.66 6.83
C ALA A 313 14.45 1.62 6.07
N LEU A 314 14.01 1.25 4.87
CA LEU A 314 14.75 0.34 3.99
C LEU A 314 16.10 0.95 3.59
N GLU A 315 16.12 2.20 3.13
CA GLU A 315 17.34 2.90 2.73
C GLU A 315 18.34 3.04 3.90
N ALA A 316 17.87 3.49 5.06
CA ALA A 316 18.70 3.61 6.26
C ALA A 316 19.22 2.24 6.75
N ALA A 317 18.44 1.17 6.62
CA ALA A 317 18.87 -0.18 6.99
C ALA A 317 19.98 -0.67 6.04
N LEU A 318 19.82 -0.44 4.72
CA LEU A 318 20.82 -0.80 3.72
C LEU A 318 22.15 -0.05 3.93
N GLN A 319 22.11 1.20 4.39
CA GLN A 319 23.32 1.97 4.73
C GLN A 319 24.11 1.37 5.90
N LEU A 320 23.48 0.60 6.81
CA LEU A 320 24.20 -0.10 7.89
C LEU A 320 25.06 -1.27 7.39
N THR A 321 24.85 -1.68 6.15
CA THR A 321 25.54 -2.80 5.48
C THR A 321 26.48 -2.38 4.35
N ALA A 322 26.53 -1.07 4.04
CA ALA A 322 27.39 -0.49 3.01
C ALA A 322 28.73 -0.08 3.63
#